data_AF-A0A397HWZ1-F1
#
_entry.id   AF-A0A397HWZ1-F1
#
_cell.length_a   1.000
_cell.length_b   1.000
_cell.length_c   1.000
_cell.angle_alpha   90.00
_cell.angle_beta   90.00
_cell.angle_gamma   90.00
#
_symmetry.space_group_name_H-M   'P 1'
#
loop_
_entity.id
_entity.type
_entity.pdbx_description
1 polymer ?
#
loop_
_entity_poly.entity_id
_entity_poly.type
_entity_poly.pdbx_seq_one_letter_code
_entity_poly.pdbx_strand_id
1 'polypeptide(L)'
;MTKRSLFFLLFSGIVSVAYAGVRFPPHARDVKAGANPACVLNPNGCLCSGFCPPLLTCCDDLCVDLQTNPEHCGTCNTVCPPENAICNGGICDPLCMPPQIGCGFDCVDSSTDPNNCGGCGIVCPPETPSCVNSICIFVCLPPNMECSGQCVDPTSDPNNCGACGTVCPSGDACCNGVCTHLQTCHDSCGACDIACPPSSDCCNGLCQDVLSDPANCGGCGIVCSENEVCTDGVCQVCAPGQTVCGDTCTDLNTDPNNCGACGNVCPVEQLCVSGVCETVCPPDQTVCNGVCVDLTTDPNNCGACDNVCPDGQLCVGGVCQTVCPPDQTECSGVCVDLTTDPNNCGACGNVCPDGQPCVGGVCQVCPPGQTECNGVCTDTTTDPLNCGACGTQCPDGQTCTDSICGCPDDLTDCDGICIDTTTDPLNCGACGNQCPDDETCTDSTCGCPDDLIDCDGVCTDTTTDPLNCGACGNQCTDGQICAAGTCGCPNNLTDCGGVCTDTTMDPLNCGACGNQCTFSQICTGGTCGCPDNLTDCDGLCTDTTTDPLNCGACGNQCSPGDICSGGVCLVMSRI
;
A
#
# COMPACT_ATOMS: atom_id res chain seq x y z
N MET A 1 30.30 -7.10 16.91
CA MET A 1 31.11 -8.34 16.84
C MET A 1 30.84 -8.91 15.46
N THR A 2 31.74 -9.13 14.50
CA THR A 2 33.16 -9.54 14.34
C THR A 2 33.59 -8.96 12.96
N LYS A 3 34.71 -8.29 12.66
CA LYS A 3 36.17 -8.42 12.84
C LYS A 3 36.84 -9.65 12.17
N ARG A 4 37.66 -9.33 11.15
CA ARG A 4 38.96 -9.91 10.66
C ARG A 4 38.93 -10.38 9.19
N SER A 5 39.95 -10.22 8.33
CA SER A 5 41.24 -9.50 8.35
C SER A 5 42.06 -9.89 7.09
N LEU A 6 42.88 -8.96 6.57
CA LEU A 6 44.24 -9.14 5.95
C LEU A 6 44.33 -9.96 4.61
N PHE A 7 45.20 -9.74 3.60
CA PHE A 7 46.51 -9.05 3.46
C PHE A 7 46.94 -8.90 1.97
N PHE A 8 47.49 -7.72 1.63
CA PHE A 8 48.77 -7.43 0.91
C PHE A 8 49.16 -7.95 -0.50
N LEU A 9 49.65 -7.01 -1.32
CA LEU A 9 51.01 -6.91 -1.95
C LEU A 9 51.05 -5.60 -2.81
N LEU A 10 51.70 -4.50 -2.40
CA LEU A 10 53.12 -4.08 -2.55
C LEU A 10 53.63 -3.87 -3.99
N PHE A 11 54.05 -2.64 -4.33
CA PHE A 11 55.45 -2.19 -4.59
C PHE A 11 55.43 -0.67 -4.94
N SER A 12 55.93 0.23 -4.06
CA SER A 12 57.20 1.02 -4.14
C SER A 12 57.23 2.13 -5.21
N GLY A 13 57.67 3.37 -5.03
CA GLY A 13 58.37 4.19 -4.01
C GLY A 13 58.64 5.55 -4.71
N ILE A 14 58.70 6.71 -4.06
CA ILE A 14 59.93 7.32 -3.50
C ILE A 14 59.51 8.66 -2.85
N VAL A 15 59.73 8.74 -1.54
CA VAL A 15 60.38 9.81 -0.74
C VAL A 15 60.24 11.28 -1.16
N SER A 16 59.53 12.07 -0.34
CA SER A 16 59.78 13.52 -0.15
C SER A 16 60.42 13.76 1.21
N VAL A 17 61.66 14.27 1.19
CA VAL A 17 62.43 14.70 2.37
C VAL A 17 62.04 16.15 2.68
N ALA A 18 61.39 16.39 3.82
CA ALA A 18 61.29 17.74 4.40
C ALA A 18 62.26 17.82 5.60
N TYR A 19 63.36 18.55 5.42
CA TYR A 19 64.33 18.84 6.47
C TYR A 19 63.98 20.16 7.17
N ALA A 20 63.81 20.05 8.48
CA ALA A 20 64.21 20.99 9.53
C ALA A 20 63.92 22.49 9.35
N GLY A 21 62.89 22.94 10.08
CA GLY A 21 62.79 24.34 10.52
C GLY A 21 63.96 24.71 11.43
N VAL A 22 64.66 25.79 11.06
CA VAL A 22 65.68 26.42 11.89
C VAL A 22 65.06 27.65 12.55
N ARG A 23 64.87 27.57 13.88
CA ARG A 23 64.57 28.73 14.73
C ARG A 23 65.85 29.55 14.94
N PHE A 24 65.73 30.88 14.91
CA PHE A 24 66.68 31.78 15.58
C PHE A 24 65.95 32.82 16.46
N PRO A 25 66.58 33.27 17.57
CA PRO A 25 65.92 33.91 18.71
C PRO A 25 65.76 35.44 18.54
N PRO A 26 64.96 36.11 19.41
CA PRO A 26 64.70 37.53 19.29
C PRO A 26 65.83 38.34 19.93
N HIS A 27 66.46 39.24 19.18
CA HIS A 27 67.18 40.35 19.77
C HIS A 27 67.04 41.62 18.92
N ALA A 28 66.21 42.51 19.48
CA ALA A 28 66.38 43.95 19.57
C ALA A 28 67.37 44.64 18.62
N ARG A 29 66.89 45.75 18.03
CA ARG A 29 67.62 47.02 18.06
C ARG A 29 66.69 48.19 17.77
N ASP A 30 66.25 48.85 18.84
CA ASP A 30 66.31 50.32 18.85
C ASP A 30 67.79 50.71 18.80
N VAL A 31 68.28 51.30 17.71
CA VAL A 31 69.18 52.47 17.73
C VAL A 31 69.12 53.16 16.35
N LYS A 32 68.87 54.47 16.42
CA LYS A 32 68.93 55.53 15.41
C LYS A 32 70.12 55.54 14.43
N ALA A 33 69.78 56.03 13.23
CA ALA A 33 70.46 57.04 12.40
C ALA A 33 71.87 56.77 11.83
N GLY A 34 71.93 56.78 10.49
CA GLY A 34 73.05 57.34 9.72
C GLY A 34 73.93 56.34 8.97
N ALA A 35 73.76 56.34 7.64
CA ALA A 35 74.69 55.90 6.59
C ALA A 35 74.75 54.41 6.18
N ASN A 36 74.77 54.27 4.85
CA ASN A 36 74.58 53.11 3.96
C ASN A 36 75.81 52.17 3.87
N PRO A 37 75.67 50.85 4.02
CA PRO A 37 76.65 49.88 3.55
C PRO A 37 76.11 49.03 2.39
N ALA A 38 76.88 49.00 1.31
CA ALA A 38 76.59 48.29 0.08
C ALA A 38 76.35 46.77 0.25
N CYS A 39 75.26 46.33 -0.36
CA CYS A 39 75.03 45.08 -1.11
C CYS A 39 75.97 43.90 -0.83
N VAL A 40 75.46 42.90 -0.09
CA VAL A 40 76.09 41.57 0.00
C VAL A 40 75.14 40.52 -0.61
N LEU A 41 75.46 40.17 -1.86
CA LEU A 41 75.41 38.86 -2.52
C LEU A 41 74.34 37.84 -2.04
N ASN A 42 73.13 37.92 -2.60
CA ASN A 42 72.27 36.76 -2.83
C ASN A 42 72.07 36.60 -4.35
N PRO A 43 72.55 35.52 -5.00
CA PRO A 43 72.36 35.33 -6.44
C PRO A 43 70.89 35.21 -6.86
N ASN A 44 69.98 34.94 -5.92
CA ASN A 44 68.54 34.83 -6.14
C ASN A 44 67.74 36.05 -5.62
N GLY A 45 68.40 37.00 -4.97
CA GLY A 45 67.74 38.18 -4.39
C GLY A 45 67.80 39.39 -5.31
N CYS A 46 66.87 40.33 -5.15
CA CYS A 46 66.91 41.58 -5.90
C CYS A 46 68.12 42.43 -5.52
N LEU A 47 68.88 42.93 -6.50
CA LEU A 47 69.98 43.86 -6.24
C LEU A 47 69.43 45.17 -5.65
N CYS A 48 70.29 45.98 -5.01
CA CYS A 48 69.96 47.22 -4.28
C CYS A 48 69.25 48.35 -5.09
N SER A 49 68.78 48.05 -6.30
CA SER A 49 68.01 48.93 -7.20
C SER A 49 66.78 48.24 -7.83
N GLY A 50 66.38 47.06 -7.36
CA GLY A 50 65.21 46.33 -7.88
C GLY A 50 65.44 45.57 -9.19
N PHE A 51 66.71 45.42 -9.62
CA PHE A 51 67.06 44.76 -10.87
C PHE A 51 67.38 43.27 -10.67
N CYS A 52 66.76 42.43 -11.49
CA CYS A 52 67.00 41.00 -11.61
C CYS A 52 67.76 40.67 -12.90
N PRO A 53 68.34 39.45 -13.02
CA PRO A 53 68.86 38.95 -14.30
C PRO A 53 67.81 39.04 -15.42
N PRO A 54 68.22 39.10 -16.70
CA PRO A 54 67.29 39.18 -17.82
C PRO A 54 66.25 38.05 -17.76
N LEU A 55 64.98 38.38 -18.03
CA LEU A 55 63.80 37.50 -17.98
C LEU A 55 63.24 37.17 -16.59
N LEU A 56 63.85 37.67 -15.51
CA LEU A 56 63.30 37.55 -14.15
C LEU A 56 62.81 38.92 -13.65
N THR A 57 61.78 38.90 -12.79
CA THR A 57 61.22 40.10 -12.16
C THR A 57 61.44 40.06 -10.66
N CYS A 58 61.72 41.22 -10.07
CA CYS A 58 61.86 41.34 -8.62
C CYS A 58 60.47 41.38 -7.96
N CYS A 59 60.15 40.37 -7.16
CA CYS A 59 58.94 40.30 -6.34
C CYS A 59 59.34 40.00 -4.89
N ASP A 60 58.97 40.86 -3.95
CA ASP A 60 59.27 40.73 -2.52
C ASP A 60 60.73 40.34 -2.21
N ASP A 61 61.65 41.09 -2.82
CA ASP A 61 63.11 40.91 -2.71
C ASP A 61 63.68 39.59 -3.30
N LEU A 62 62.86 38.82 -4.04
CA LEU A 62 63.25 37.61 -4.77
C LEU A 62 63.13 37.79 -6.30
N CYS A 63 64.11 37.32 -7.06
CA CYS A 63 64.01 37.27 -8.52
C CYS A 63 63.24 36.03 -8.97
N VAL A 64 62.04 36.23 -9.51
CA VAL A 64 61.13 35.16 -9.94
C VAL A 64 60.82 35.26 -11.43
N ASP A 65 60.65 34.11 -12.07
CA ASP A 65 60.17 34.04 -13.44
C ASP A 65 58.64 34.09 -13.44
N LEU A 66 58.09 35.24 -13.83
CA LEU A 66 56.64 35.43 -13.91
C LEU A 66 55.99 34.54 -14.98
N GLN A 67 56.77 33.89 -15.85
CA GLN A 67 56.25 33.03 -16.91
C GLN A 67 56.01 31.58 -16.45
N THR A 68 56.71 31.14 -15.40
CA THR A 68 56.74 29.73 -14.99
C THR A 68 56.51 29.50 -13.50
N ASN A 69 56.58 30.54 -12.67
CA ASN A 69 56.39 30.41 -11.23
C ASN A 69 54.89 30.49 -10.86
N PRO A 70 54.29 29.40 -10.33
CA PRO A 70 52.87 29.36 -9.96
C PRO A 70 52.51 30.23 -8.75
N GLU A 71 53.49 30.72 -7.97
CA GLU A 71 53.25 31.64 -6.86
C GLU A 71 53.35 33.13 -7.28
N HIS A 72 53.83 33.41 -8.50
CA HIS A 72 53.97 34.76 -9.05
C HIS A 72 53.62 34.80 -10.56
N CYS A 73 52.55 34.13 -10.98
CA CYS A 73 52.25 33.92 -12.38
C CYS A 73 51.69 35.19 -13.06
N GLY A 74 52.37 35.65 -14.12
CA GLY A 74 52.01 36.85 -14.88
C GLY A 74 52.39 38.15 -14.18
N THR A 75 52.11 38.28 -12.89
CA THR A 75 52.53 39.43 -12.05
C THR A 75 52.95 38.99 -10.65
N CYS A 76 53.73 39.83 -9.96
CA CYS A 76 54.21 39.52 -8.62
C CYS A 76 53.06 39.18 -7.66
N ASN A 77 53.19 38.06 -6.96
CA ASN A 77 52.30 37.59 -5.89
C ASN A 77 50.92 37.14 -6.38
N THR A 78 50.79 36.92 -7.69
CA THR A 78 49.64 36.23 -8.27
C THR A 78 49.88 34.73 -8.14
N VAL A 79 49.29 34.13 -7.11
CA VAL A 79 49.33 32.68 -6.88
C VAL A 79 48.23 32.02 -7.71
N CYS A 80 48.57 31.00 -8.49
CA CYS A 80 47.57 30.24 -9.21
C CYS A 80 46.69 29.44 -8.24
N PRO A 81 45.35 29.45 -8.40
CA PRO A 81 44.44 28.63 -7.60
C PRO A 81 44.82 27.14 -7.63
N PRO A 82 44.45 26.34 -6.62
CA PRO A 82 44.78 24.90 -6.57
C PRO A 82 44.20 24.08 -7.73
N GLU A 83 43.12 24.56 -8.36
CA GLU A 83 42.57 24.03 -9.61
C GLU A 83 43.45 24.34 -10.85
N ASN A 84 44.35 25.33 -10.76
CA ASN A 84 45.27 25.80 -11.82
C ASN A 84 46.75 25.71 -11.45
N ALA A 85 47.21 24.53 -11.02
CA ALA A 85 48.49 24.38 -10.35
C ALA A 85 49.76 24.59 -11.20
N ILE A 86 49.68 25.09 -12.44
CA ILE A 86 50.84 25.42 -13.27
C ILE A 86 50.73 26.82 -13.89
N CYS A 87 51.87 27.51 -13.94
CA CYS A 87 52.02 28.77 -14.66
C CYS A 87 52.71 28.52 -16.00
N ASN A 88 52.04 28.81 -17.11
CA ASN A 88 52.61 28.72 -18.45
C ASN A 88 52.52 30.07 -19.15
N GLY A 89 53.65 30.67 -19.49
CA GLY A 89 53.68 31.95 -20.19
C GLY A 89 53.09 33.11 -19.39
N GLY A 90 53.02 32.97 -18.06
CA GLY A 90 52.45 33.98 -17.16
C GLY A 90 50.92 33.94 -17.04
N ILE A 91 50.29 32.83 -17.44
CA ILE A 91 48.86 32.57 -17.24
C ILE A 91 48.73 31.28 -16.42
N CYS A 92 47.79 31.27 -15.46
CA CYS A 92 47.48 30.11 -14.65
C CYS A 92 46.59 29.13 -15.42
N ASP A 93 47.09 27.93 -15.69
CA ASP A 93 46.36 26.89 -16.43
C ASP A 93 45.86 25.77 -15.49
N PRO A 94 44.65 25.20 -15.72
CA PRO A 94 44.07 24.14 -14.92
C PRO A 94 44.82 22.82 -15.02
N LEU A 95 44.93 22.06 -13.92
CA LEU A 95 45.45 20.69 -13.93
C LEU A 95 44.35 19.70 -14.36
N CYS A 96 44.17 19.51 -15.66
CA CYS A 96 43.18 18.58 -16.18
C CYS A 96 43.71 17.13 -16.22
N MET A 97 42.87 16.18 -15.80
CA MET A 97 43.17 14.76 -15.92
C MET A 97 42.94 14.32 -17.37
N PRO A 98 43.90 13.64 -18.03
CA PRO A 98 43.67 13.10 -19.37
C PRO A 98 42.41 12.23 -19.42
N PRO A 99 41.52 12.38 -20.42
CA PRO A 99 41.73 13.07 -21.70
C PRO A 99 41.31 14.56 -21.74
N GLN A 100 40.96 15.19 -20.62
CA GLN A 100 40.46 16.56 -20.57
C GLN A 100 41.55 17.59 -20.92
N ILE A 101 41.12 18.72 -21.49
CA ILE A 101 41.95 19.89 -21.80
C ILE A 101 41.52 21.10 -20.97
N GLY A 102 42.43 22.04 -20.74
CA GLY A 102 42.13 23.29 -20.05
C GLY A 102 41.54 24.33 -21.00
N CYS A 103 40.39 24.89 -20.65
CA CYS A 103 39.71 25.95 -21.39
C CYS A 103 39.46 27.16 -20.49
N GLY A 104 40.50 28.00 -20.35
CA GLY A 104 40.50 29.06 -19.35
C GLY A 104 40.70 28.46 -17.96
N PHE A 105 39.71 28.58 -17.08
CA PHE A 105 39.76 28.03 -15.71
C PHE A 105 39.06 26.66 -15.58
N ASP A 106 38.37 26.18 -16.62
CA ASP A 106 37.61 24.94 -16.58
C ASP A 106 38.33 23.80 -17.31
N CYS A 107 38.20 22.57 -16.79
CA CYS A 107 38.59 21.35 -17.50
C CYS A 107 37.41 20.81 -18.29
N VAL A 108 37.60 20.63 -19.60
CA VAL A 108 36.55 20.12 -20.50
C VAL A 108 37.07 18.92 -21.27
N ASP A 109 36.21 17.94 -21.53
CA ASP A 109 36.54 16.82 -22.39
C ASP A 109 36.23 17.19 -23.84
N SER A 110 37.24 17.65 -24.57
CA SER A 110 37.07 18.05 -25.97
C SER A 110 36.72 16.88 -26.90
N SER A 111 36.76 15.64 -26.42
CA SER A 111 36.37 14.48 -27.21
C SER A 111 34.86 14.19 -27.19
N THR A 112 34.14 14.72 -26.19
CA THR A 112 32.72 14.43 -25.94
C THR A 112 31.85 15.66 -25.65
N ASP A 113 32.42 16.79 -25.25
CA ASP A 113 31.68 18.02 -24.93
C ASP A 113 31.25 18.77 -26.21
N PRO A 114 29.94 18.90 -26.49
CA PRO A 114 29.42 19.62 -27.66
C PRO A 114 29.77 21.11 -27.70
N ASN A 115 30.10 21.72 -26.55
CA ASN A 115 30.46 23.14 -26.48
C ASN A 115 31.96 23.40 -26.62
N ASN A 116 32.78 22.33 -26.58
CA ASN A 116 34.23 22.39 -26.62
C ASN A 116 34.83 21.30 -27.53
N CYS A 117 34.15 20.99 -28.65
CA CYS A 117 34.45 19.82 -29.46
C CYS A 117 35.70 19.99 -30.31
N GLY A 118 36.74 19.22 -29.99
CA GLY A 118 38.08 19.34 -30.58
C GLY A 118 38.87 20.57 -30.15
N GLY A 119 38.34 21.36 -29.21
CA GLY A 119 39.02 22.52 -28.65
C GLY A 119 38.07 23.47 -27.92
N CYS A 120 38.65 24.34 -27.09
CA CYS A 120 37.91 25.29 -26.27
C CYS A 120 37.01 26.22 -27.08
N GLY A 121 35.73 26.31 -26.70
CA GLY A 121 34.74 27.20 -27.32
C GLY A 121 34.34 26.80 -28.74
N ILE A 122 34.73 25.62 -29.23
CA ILE A 122 34.25 25.06 -30.49
C ILE A 122 32.90 24.39 -30.21
N VAL A 123 31.84 25.18 -30.36
CA VAL A 123 30.46 24.70 -30.23
C VAL A 123 30.04 23.99 -31.50
N CYS A 124 29.53 22.77 -31.37
CA CYS A 124 29.02 22.01 -32.49
C CYS A 124 27.81 22.70 -33.13
N PRO A 125 27.78 22.84 -34.47
CA PRO A 125 26.68 23.51 -35.15
C PRO A 125 25.41 22.64 -35.14
N PRO A 126 24.21 23.24 -35.29
CA PRO A 126 22.93 22.54 -35.16
C PRO A 126 22.76 21.33 -36.08
N GLU A 127 23.42 21.31 -37.25
CA GLU A 127 23.37 20.22 -38.22
C GLU A 127 24.22 19.01 -37.80
N THR A 128 25.17 19.20 -36.88
CA THR A 128 26.04 18.15 -36.32
C THR A 128 26.22 18.38 -34.82
N PRO A 129 25.16 18.28 -34.00
CA PRO A 129 25.15 18.81 -32.65
C PRO A 129 25.96 17.97 -31.64
N SER A 130 26.49 16.81 -32.05
CA SER A 130 27.15 15.87 -31.14
C SER A 130 28.66 15.86 -31.34
N CYS A 131 29.41 15.86 -30.24
CA CYS A 131 30.86 15.70 -30.27
C CYS A 131 31.24 14.24 -30.07
N VAL A 132 31.89 13.63 -31.06
CA VAL A 132 32.43 12.27 -30.96
C VAL A 132 33.85 12.27 -31.45
N ASN A 133 34.79 11.84 -30.59
CA ASN A 133 36.21 11.81 -30.88
C ASN A 133 36.75 13.16 -31.40
N SER A 134 36.33 14.26 -30.77
CA SER A 134 36.74 15.64 -31.12
C SER A 134 36.23 16.14 -32.47
N ILE A 135 35.21 15.51 -33.03
CA ILE A 135 34.58 15.91 -34.31
C ILE A 135 33.08 16.09 -34.08
N CYS A 136 32.56 17.23 -34.54
CA CYS A 136 31.13 17.45 -34.60
C CYS A 136 30.53 16.59 -35.72
N ILE A 137 29.65 15.66 -35.34
CA ILE A 137 28.95 14.77 -36.27
C ILE A 137 27.45 14.75 -35.93
N PHE A 138 26.65 14.29 -36.89
CA PHE A 138 25.24 14.00 -36.65
C PHE A 138 25.10 12.56 -36.17
N VAL A 139 24.80 12.37 -34.88
CA VAL A 139 24.44 11.09 -34.28
C VAL A 139 23.53 11.34 -33.09
N CYS A 140 22.46 10.56 -32.96
CA CYS A 140 21.61 10.63 -31.77
C CYS A 140 22.17 9.68 -30.72
N LEU A 141 22.59 10.23 -29.58
CA LEU A 141 23.02 9.44 -28.42
C LEU A 141 21.78 8.92 -27.67
N PRO A 142 21.79 7.67 -27.16
CA PRO A 142 20.69 7.14 -26.36
C PRO A 142 20.29 8.06 -25.20
N PRO A 143 18.99 8.23 -24.90
CA PRO A 143 17.84 7.52 -25.47
C PRO A 143 17.32 8.07 -26.82
N ASN A 144 17.93 9.12 -27.37
CA ASN A 144 17.40 9.82 -28.53
C ASN A 144 17.53 9.01 -29.82
N MET A 145 16.55 9.14 -30.70
CA MET A 145 16.57 8.55 -32.05
C MET A 145 16.46 9.62 -33.14
N GLU A 146 16.90 9.29 -34.34
CA GLU A 146 16.80 10.20 -35.49
C GLU A 146 15.38 10.17 -36.06
N CYS A 147 14.74 11.35 -36.12
CA CYS A 147 13.47 11.57 -36.78
C CYS A 147 13.58 12.76 -37.75
N SER A 148 13.54 12.48 -39.05
CA SER A 148 13.62 13.49 -40.12
C SER A 148 14.81 14.45 -40.01
N GLY A 149 16.00 13.94 -39.64
CA GLY A 149 17.23 14.73 -39.51
C GLY A 149 17.32 15.56 -38.22
N GLN A 150 16.51 15.26 -37.20
CA GLN A 150 16.60 15.81 -35.85
C GLN A 150 16.68 14.66 -34.84
N CYS A 151 17.39 14.88 -33.72
CA CYS A 151 17.35 13.94 -32.60
C CYS A 151 16.16 14.29 -31.70
N VAL A 152 15.29 13.31 -31.48
CA VAL A 152 14.14 13.43 -30.58
C VAL A 152 14.26 12.35 -29.51
N ASP A 153 13.74 12.64 -28.32
CA ASP A 153 13.67 11.68 -27.23
C ASP A 153 12.34 10.91 -27.31
N PRO A 154 12.33 9.66 -27.81
CA PRO A 154 11.09 8.92 -27.93
C PRO A 154 10.52 8.50 -26.58
N THR A 155 11.23 8.68 -25.48
CA THR A 155 10.79 8.27 -24.14
C THR A 155 9.94 9.33 -23.44
N SER A 156 10.09 10.60 -23.84
CA SER A 156 9.48 11.75 -23.17
C SER A 156 8.84 12.78 -24.12
N ASP A 157 9.14 12.74 -25.43
CA ASP A 157 8.56 13.67 -26.40
C ASP A 157 7.13 13.23 -26.79
N PRO A 158 6.09 14.01 -26.45
CA PRO A 158 4.71 13.68 -26.78
C PRO A 158 4.41 13.72 -28.29
N ASN A 159 5.29 14.24 -29.13
CA ASN A 159 5.13 14.23 -30.59
C ASN A 159 5.84 13.06 -31.27
N ASN A 160 6.68 12.32 -30.53
CA ASN A 160 7.51 11.24 -31.04
C ASN A 160 7.54 10.04 -30.07
N CYS A 161 6.42 9.77 -29.39
CA CYS A 161 6.40 8.84 -28.27
C CYS A 161 6.52 7.38 -28.72
N GLY A 162 7.60 6.72 -28.30
CA GLY A 162 7.97 5.36 -28.69
C GLY A 162 8.49 5.21 -30.13
N ALA A 163 8.07 6.09 -31.06
CA ALA A 163 8.53 6.13 -32.44
C ALA A 163 8.35 7.52 -33.08
N CYS A 164 9.11 7.79 -34.14
CA CYS A 164 9.02 9.04 -34.91
C CYS A 164 7.59 9.32 -35.41
N GLY A 165 7.08 10.53 -35.11
CA GLY A 165 5.77 10.98 -35.55
C GLY A 165 4.58 10.37 -34.82
N THR A 166 4.81 9.55 -33.78
CA THR A 166 3.74 9.09 -32.88
C THR A 166 3.39 10.21 -31.91
N VAL A 167 2.34 10.94 -32.23
CA VAL A 167 1.83 12.04 -31.40
C VAL A 167 0.82 11.49 -30.39
N CYS A 168 1.04 11.79 -29.11
CA CYS A 168 0.11 11.43 -28.05
C CYS A 168 -1.22 12.19 -28.18
N PRO A 169 -2.34 11.57 -27.77
CA PRO A 169 -3.62 12.26 -27.67
C PRO A 169 -3.53 13.56 -26.86
N SER A 170 -4.42 14.50 -27.14
CA SER A 170 -4.41 15.80 -26.46
C SER A 170 -4.59 15.65 -24.95
N GLY A 171 -3.58 16.06 -24.18
CA GLY A 171 -3.57 15.96 -22.71
C GLY A 171 -2.74 14.80 -22.16
N ASP A 172 -2.29 13.87 -23.01
CA ASP A 172 -1.43 12.76 -22.61
C ASP A 172 0.04 13.16 -22.63
N ALA A 173 0.83 12.58 -21.72
CA ALA A 173 2.27 12.70 -21.71
C ALA A 173 2.92 11.45 -22.32
N CYS A 174 4.15 11.58 -22.80
CA CYS A 174 4.95 10.42 -23.14
C CYS A 174 5.72 9.95 -21.90
N CYS A 175 5.38 8.77 -21.40
CA CYS A 175 6.04 8.14 -20.26
C CYS A 175 6.73 6.87 -20.73
N ASN A 176 8.07 6.87 -20.71
CA ASN A 176 8.89 5.73 -21.10
C ASN A 176 8.55 5.18 -22.50
N GLY A 177 8.16 6.06 -23.42
CA GLY A 177 7.81 5.72 -24.80
C GLY A 177 6.38 5.24 -25.01
N VAL A 178 5.52 5.39 -24.00
CA VAL A 178 4.08 5.10 -24.09
C VAL A 178 3.29 6.37 -23.79
N CYS A 179 2.25 6.64 -24.58
CA CYS A 179 1.34 7.75 -24.29
C CYS A 179 0.46 7.39 -23.09
N THR A 180 0.56 8.18 -22.03
CA THR A 180 -0.06 7.90 -20.74
C THR A 180 -0.92 9.09 -20.31
N HIS A 181 -2.15 8.78 -19.90
CA HIS A 181 -3.09 9.78 -19.40
C HIS A 181 -2.83 10.09 -17.93
N LEU A 182 -2.05 11.14 -17.65
CA LEU A 182 -1.60 11.49 -16.30
C LEU A 182 -2.72 11.86 -15.32
N GLN A 183 -3.96 11.98 -15.78
CA GLN A 183 -5.09 12.38 -14.93
C GLN A 183 -5.84 11.19 -14.33
N THR A 184 -5.70 10.00 -14.91
CA THR A 184 -6.44 8.79 -14.49
C THR A 184 -5.58 7.53 -14.45
N CYS A 185 -4.32 7.60 -14.86
CA CYS A 185 -3.43 6.44 -14.83
C CYS A 185 -2.91 6.21 -13.41
N HIS A 186 -3.29 5.08 -12.80
CA HIS A 186 -2.84 4.67 -11.48
C HIS A 186 -1.32 4.65 -11.35
N ASP A 187 -0.60 4.14 -12.36
CA ASP A 187 0.86 3.98 -12.34
C ASP A 187 1.64 5.26 -12.73
N SER A 188 0.95 6.33 -13.11
CA SER A 188 1.56 7.59 -13.57
C SER A 188 0.62 8.75 -13.32
N CYS A 189 0.35 9.01 -12.05
CA CYS A 189 -0.60 10.02 -11.62
C CYS A 189 0.04 11.39 -11.45
N GLY A 190 -0.40 12.36 -12.24
CA GLY A 190 0.13 13.73 -12.26
C GLY A 190 1.49 13.88 -12.96
N ALA A 191 2.32 12.83 -12.93
CA ALA A 191 3.59 12.74 -13.63
C ALA A 191 3.93 11.27 -13.94
N CYS A 192 4.85 11.05 -14.88
CA CYS A 192 5.34 9.71 -15.22
C CYS A 192 5.97 9.02 -14.00
N ASP A 193 5.72 7.71 -13.90
CA ASP A 193 6.29 6.83 -12.86
C ASP A 193 5.92 7.20 -11.41
N ILE A 194 4.84 7.97 -11.23
CA ILE A 194 4.23 8.24 -9.94
C ILE A 194 3.02 7.31 -9.78
N ALA A 195 3.26 6.12 -9.26
CA ALA A 195 2.20 5.16 -8.95
C ALA A 195 1.45 5.54 -7.67
N CYS A 196 0.13 5.37 -7.68
CA CYS A 196 -0.69 5.57 -6.50
C CYS A 196 -0.54 4.41 -5.50
N PRO A 197 -0.64 4.66 -4.18
CA PRO A 197 -0.72 3.61 -3.17
C PRO A 197 -1.90 2.64 -3.40
N PRO A 198 -1.84 1.39 -2.87
CA PRO A 198 -2.87 0.36 -3.08
C PRO A 198 -4.30 0.75 -2.65
N SER A 199 -4.46 1.66 -1.69
CA SER A 199 -5.76 2.14 -1.19
C SER A 199 -6.28 3.38 -1.92
N SER A 200 -5.67 3.76 -3.04
CA SER A 200 -5.95 5.01 -3.75
C SER A 200 -5.98 4.81 -5.25
N ASP A 201 -6.64 5.71 -5.96
CA ASP A 201 -6.64 5.76 -7.41
C ASP A 201 -6.33 7.17 -7.92
N CYS A 202 -5.93 7.27 -9.19
CA CYS A 202 -5.57 8.54 -9.78
C CYS A 202 -6.81 9.34 -10.21
N CYS A 203 -7.10 10.42 -9.48
CA CYS A 203 -8.25 11.27 -9.73
C CYS A 203 -7.79 12.69 -10.07
N ASN A 204 -7.90 13.09 -11.34
CA ASN A 204 -7.47 14.39 -11.84
C ASN A 204 -5.98 14.69 -11.55
N GLY A 205 -5.14 13.67 -11.71
CA GLY A 205 -3.70 13.77 -11.55
C GLY A 205 -3.22 13.83 -10.10
N LEU A 206 -4.08 13.48 -9.15
CA LEU A 206 -3.74 13.30 -7.74
C LEU A 206 -4.22 11.93 -7.27
N CYS A 207 -3.39 11.23 -6.51
CA CYS A 207 -3.82 9.99 -5.86
C CYS A 207 -4.79 10.33 -4.74
N GLN A 208 -6.03 9.86 -4.86
CA GLN A 208 -7.08 10.03 -3.86
C GLN A 208 -7.38 8.68 -3.23
N ASP A 209 -7.56 8.67 -1.91
CA ASP A 209 -8.02 7.48 -1.20
C ASP A 209 -9.38 7.07 -1.74
N VAL A 210 -9.53 5.81 -2.16
CA VAL A 210 -10.80 5.29 -2.67
C VAL A 210 -11.47 4.34 -1.69
N LEU A 211 -10.83 4.04 -0.56
CA LEU A 211 -11.36 3.15 0.46
C LEU A 211 -12.07 3.90 1.58
N SER A 212 -11.67 5.14 1.87
CA SER A 212 -12.20 5.92 2.99
C SER A 212 -12.66 7.34 2.65
N ASP A 213 -12.31 7.88 1.48
CA ASP A 213 -12.76 9.22 1.07
C ASP A 213 -14.23 9.21 0.63
N PRO A 214 -15.14 9.91 1.33
CA PRO A 214 -16.55 9.97 0.94
C PRO A 214 -16.77 10.67 -0.41
N ALA A 215 -15.81 11.40 -0.95
CA ALA A 215 -15.90 12.04 -2.26
C ALA A 215 -15.38 11.17 -3.42
N ASN A 216 -14.69 10.06 -3.13
CA ASN A 216 -14.06 9.18 -4.13
C ASN A 216 -14.23 7.69 -3.78
N CYS A 217 -15.36 7.32 -3.17
CA CYS A 217 -15.55 6.01 -2.57
C CYS A 217 -15.71 4.88 -3.60
N GLY A 218 -14.75 3.96 -3.64
CA GLY A 218 -14.66 2.88 -4.62
C GLY A 218 -14.18 3.34 -6.00
N GLY A 219 -13.89 4.64 -6.17
CA GLY A 219 -13.42 5.22 -7.42
C GLY A 219 -13.63 6.72 -7.52
N CYS A 220 -12.91 7.34 -8.45
CA CYS A 220 -12.89 8.79 -8.63
C CYS A 220 -14.29 9.39 -8.84
N GLY A 221 -14.64 10.36 -7.99
CA GLY A 221 -15.89 11.12 -8.10
C GLY A 221 -17.16 10.36 -7.68
N ILE A 222 -17.02 9.16 -7.10
CA ILE A 222 -18.13 8.47 -6.45
C ILE A 222 -18.32 9.09 -5.06
N VAL A 223 -19.34 9.95 -4.95
CA VAL A 223 -19.64 10.68 -3.73
C VAL A 223 -20.71 9.94 -2.94
N CYS A 224 -20.45 9.65 -1.67
CA CYS A 224 -21.43 9.07 -0.75
C CYS A 224 -22.55 10.06 -0.42
N SER A 225 -23.75 9.53 -0.23
CA SER A 225 -24.96 10.32 0.06
C SER A 225 -24.97 10.83 1.50
N GLU A 226 -25.93 11.69 1.81
CA GLU A 226 -26.15 12.19 3.17
C GLU A 226 -26.47 11.01 4.12
N ASN A 227 -25.67 10.86 5.19
CA ASN A 227 -25.65 9.74 6.16
C ASN A 227 -24.96 8.44 5.71
N GLU A 228 -24.14 8.48 4.66
CA GLU A 228 -23.25 7.40 4.28
C GLU A 228 -21.78 7.75 4.60
N VAL A 229 -20.99 6.74 4.96
CA VAL A 229 -19.54 6.82 5.06
C VAL A 229 -18.92 5.90 4.02
N CYS A 230 -17.69 6.20 3.62
CA CYS A 230 -16.93 5.29 2.77
C CYS A 230 -16.18 4.28 3.65
N THR A 231 -16.56 3.01 3.53
CA THR A 231 -15.89 1.91 4.21
C THR A 231 -15.48 0.88 3.18
N ASP A 232 -14.19 0.59 3.09
CA ASP A 232 -13.60 -0.36 2.15
C ASP A 232 -14.04 -0.13 0.69
N GLY A 233 -14.18 1.14 0.32
CA GLY A 233 -14.56 1.55 -1.03
C GLY A 233 -16.04 1.39 -1.36
N VAL A 234 -16.88 1.23 -0.34
CA VAL A 234 -18.34 1.17 -0.50
C VAL A 234 -18.99 2.27 0.35
N CYS A 235 -19.88 3.05 -0.28
CA CYS A 235 -20.74 3.96 0.47
C CYS A 235 -21.75 3.15 1.27
N GLN A 236 -21.64 3.21 2.58
CA GLN A 236 -22.47 2.44 3.51
C GLN A 236 -23.22 3.39 4.44
N VAL A 237 -24.51 3.13 4.60
CA VAL A 237 -25.34 3.82 5.59
C VAL A 237 -24.93 3.34 6.98
N CYS A 238 -24.80 4.26 7.94
CA CYS A 238 -24.52 3.89 9.32
C CYS A 238 -25.58 2.95 9.89
N ALA A 239 -25.18 2.10 10.85
CA ALA A 239 -26.10 1.23 11.54
C ALA A 239 -27.20 2.04 12.28
N PRO A 240 -28.41 1.50 12.47
CA PRO A 240 -29.47 2.20 13.21
C PRO A 240 -29.00 2.67 14.58
N GLY A 241 -29.18 3.96 14.87
CA GLY A 241 -28.74 4.58 16.13
C GLY A 241 -27.38 5.29 16.05
N GLN A 242 -26.62 5.10 14.98
CA GLN A 242 -25.38 5.84 14.72
C GLN A 242 -25.64 7.07 13.85
N THR A 243 -24.75 8.05 13.96
CA THR A 243 -24.74 9.30 13.18
C THR A 243 -23.38 9.48 12.53
N VAL A 244 -23.34 10.01 11.30
CA VAL A 244 -22.09 10.36 10.63
C VAL A 244 -21.45 11.56 11.33
N CYS A 245 -20.25 11.36 11.88
CA CYS A 245 -19.42 12.40 12.46
C CYS A 245 -18.09 12.47 11.71
N GLY A 246 -18.00 13.37 10.72
CA GLY A 246 -16.89 13.38 9.77
C GLY A 246 -16.98 12.18 8.84
N ASP A 247 -15.93 11.37 8.80
CA ASP A 247 -15.83 10.20 7.89
C ASP A 247 -16.16 8.88 8.61
N THR A 248 -16.68 8.93 9.85
CA THR A 248 -16.98 7.74 10.66
C THR A 248 -18.42 7.72 11.18
N CYS A 249 -18.98 6.51 11.29
CA CYS A 249 -20.24 6.29 11.98
C CYS A 249 -20.03 6.19 13.49
N THR A 250 -20.76 7.02 14.24
CA THR A 250 -20.57 7.13 15.68
C THR A 250 -21.91 7.02 16.42
N ASP A 251 -21.95 6.26 17.51
CA ASP A 251 -23.08 6.28 18.43
C ASP A 251 -22.95 7.45 19.41
N LEU A 252 -23.75 8.49 19.16
CA LEU A 252 -23.77 9.69 20.00
C LEU A 252 -24.23 9.42 21.43
N ASN A 253 -24.79 8.24 21.74
CA ASN A 253 -25.27 7.91 23.08
C ASN A 253 -24.18 7.36 24.00
N THR A 254 -23.09 6.87 23.42
CA THR A 254 -22.07 6.09 24.13
C THR A 254 -20.64 6.52 23.81
N ASP A 255 -20.39 7.20 22.69
CA ASP A 255 -19.05 7.69 22.35
C ASP A 255 -18.68 8.94 23.19
N PRO A 256 -17.64 8.86 24.05
CA PRO A 256 -17.18 9.99 24.84
C PRO A 256 -16.64 11.16 24.00
N ASN A 257 -16.26 10.96 22.74
CA ASN A 257 -15.73 12.02 21.88
C ASN A 257 -16.81 12.74 21.06
N ASN A 258 -18.02 12.19 21.02
CA ASN A 258 -19.12 12.65 20.18
C ASN A 258 -20.46 12.61 20.94
N CYS A 259 -20.42 12.90 22.24
CA CYS A 259 -21.55 12.62 23.12
C CYS A 259 -22.72 13.60 22.88
N GLY A 260 -23.86 13.09 22.41
CA GLY A 260 -25.05 13.87 22.07
C GLY A 260 -24.96 14.70 20.78
N ALA A 261 -23.74 15.00 20.32
CA ALA A 261 -23.46 15.67 19.04
C ALA A 261 -22.02 15.40 18.58
N CYS A 262 -21.78 15.40 17.28
CA CYS A 262 -20.44 15.23 16.71
C CYS A 262 -19.45 16.27 17.27
N GLY A 263 -18.28 15.79 17.70
CA GLY A 263 -17.21 16.59 18.29
C GLY A 263 -17.46 17.06 19.73
N ASN A 264 -18.57 16.66 20.37
CA ASN A 264 -18.80 16.97 21.78
C ASN A 264 -18.05 15.97 22.69
N VAL A 265 -16.81 16.31 23.02
CA VAL A 265 -15.94 15.48 23.87
C VAL A 265 -16.30 15.65 25.34
N CYS A 266 -16.50 14.53 26.05
CA CYS A 266 -16.75 14.52 27.47
C CYS A 266 -15.53 14.98 28.28
N PRO A 267 -15.75 15.80 29.33
CA PRO A 267 -14.72 16.14 30.29
C PRO A 267 -14.05 14.92 30.92
N VAL A 268 -12.85 15.11 31.45
CA VAL A 268 -12.08 14.08 32.17
C VAL A 268 -12.93 13.44 33.27
N GLU A 269 -12.88 12.12 33.40
CA GLU A 269 -13.65 11.29 34.35
C GLU A 269 -15.18 11.24 34.12
N GLN A 270 -15.65 11.65 32.94
CA GLN A 270 -17.04 11.43 32.51
C GLN A 270 -17.13 10.42 31.37
N LEU A 271 -18.24 9.68 31.34
CA LEU A 271 -18.60 8.80 30.24
C LEU A 271 -19.80 9.38 29.50
N CYS A 272 -19.96 9.00 28.23
CA CYS A 272 -21.19 9.30 27.52
C CYS A 272 -22.26 8.29 27.89
N VAL A 273 -23.33 8.77 28.54
CA VAL A 273 -24.47 7.94 28.94
C VAL A 273 -25.72 8.56 28.35
N SER A 274 -26.36 7.84 27.42
CA SER A 274 -27.58 8.31 26.72
C SER A 274 -27.43 9.69 26.06
N GLY A 275 -26.22 9.99 25.55
CA GLY A 275 -25.93 11.22 24.83
C GLY A 275 -25.63 12.42 25.72
N VAL A 276 -25.40 12.18 27.01
CA VAL A 276 -25.00 13.19 27.97
C VAL A 276 -23.69 12.76 28.63
N CYS A 277 -22.75 13.69 28.74
CA CYS A 277 -21.54 13.46 29.53
C CYS A 277 -21.91 13.46 31.01
N GLU A 278 -21.81 12.29 31.62
CA GLU A 278 -22.18 12.07 33.00
C GLU A 278 -20.99 11.50 33.78
N THR A 279 -20.90 11.89 35.04
CA THR A 279 -19.96 11.28 35.99
C THR A 279 -20.49 9.88 36.31
N VAL A 280 -19.71 8.84 36.01
CA VAL A 280 -20.06 7.45 36.33
C VAL A 280 -19.15 6.97 37.46
N CYS A 281 -19.74 6.43 38.51
CA CYS A 281 -19.01 5.93 39.66
C CYS A 281 -18.65 4.45 39.52
N PRO A 282 -17.59 3.99 40.21
CA PRO A 282 -17.33 2.57 40.40
C PRO A 282 -18.55 1.85 40.99
N PRO A 283 -18.62 0.50 40.87
CA PRO A 283 -19.65 -0.29 41.53
C PRO A 283 -19.76 0.07 43.02
N ASP A 284 -21.00 0.07 43.54
CA ASP A 284 -21.36 0.38 44.93
C ASP A 284 -21.15 1.85 45.39
N GLN A 285 -20.80 2.76 44.47
CA GLN A 285 -20.79 4.19 44.73
C GLN A 285 -21.93 4.91 44.00
N THR A 286 -22.40 6.01 44.58
CA THR A 286 -23.46 6.85 44.00
C THR A 286 -22.95 8.26 43.75
N VAL A 287 -23.37 8.87 42.64
CA VAL A 287 -23.08 10.28 42.38
C VAL A 287 -23.91 11.14 43.33
N CYS A 288 -23.25 11.84 44.26
CA CYS A 288 -23.85 12.86 45.10
C CYS A 288 -23.16 14.20 44.84
N ASN A 289 -23.92 15.20 44.40
CA ASN A 289 -23.40 16.54 44.06
C ASN A 289 -22.22 16.51 43.05
N GLY A 290 -22.23 15.56 42.11
CA GLY A 290 -21.22 15.44 41.06
C GLY A 290 -19.94 14.70 41.47
N VAL A 291 -19.87 14.16 42.69
CA VAL A 291 -18.76 13.31 43.16
C VAL A 291 -19.28 11.93 43.55
N CYS A 292 -18.44 10.93 43.39
CA CYS A 292 -18.76 9.57 43.81
C CYS A 292 -18.59 9.42 45.31
N VAL A 293 -19.65 8.95 45.97
CA VAL A 293 -19.65 8.69 47.41
C VAL A 293 -20.19 7.29 47.69
N ASP A 294 -19.63 6.64 48.72
CA ASP A 294 -20.15 5.37 49.24
C ASP A 294 -21.26 5.65 50.25
N LEU A 295 -22.51 5.43 49.84
CA LEU A 295 -23.68 5.65 50.69
C LEU A 295 -23.73 4.72 51.90
N THR A 296 -22.93 3.65 51.93
CA THR A 296 -22.95 2.67 53.01
C THR A 296 -22.06 3.04 54.20
N THR A 297 -21.07 3.91 53.96
CA THR A 297 -20.05 4.27 54.96
C THR A 297 -19.84 5.77 55.13
N ASP A 298 -20.24 6.62 54.17
CA ASP A 298 -20.05 8.08 54.27
C ASP A 298 -21.06 8.70 55.26
N PRO A 299 -20.60 9.27 56.39
CA PRO A 299 -21.47 9.90 57.37
C PRO A 299 -22.16 11.17 56.87
N ASN A 300 -21.72 11.77 55.75
CA ASN A 300 -22.39 12.93 55.15
C ASN A 300 -23.44 12.55 54.10
N ASN A 301 -23.46 11.29 53.64
CA ASN A 301 -24.30 10.80 52.55
C ASN A 301 -24.90 9.42 52.90
N CYS A 302 -25.28 9.21 54.16
CA CYS A 302 -25.58 7.86 54.63
C CYS A 302 -26.93 7.34 54.12
N GLY A 303 -26.92 6.32 53.27
CA GLY A 303 -28.09 5.71 52.64
C GLY A 303 -28.74 6.54 51.53
N ALA A 304 -28.43 7.83 51.46
CA ALA A 304 -28.86 8.75 50.40
C ALA A 304 -27.94 9.98 50.37
N CYS A 305 -27.82 10.62 49.21
CA CYS A 305 -27.09 11.88 49.08
C CYS A 305 -27.58 12.94 50.07
N ASP A 306 -26.63 13.71 50.62
CA ASP A 306 -26.85 14.77 51.61
C ASP A 306 -27.51 14.32 52.93
N ASN A 307 -27.64 13.01 53.18
CA ASN A 307 -28.14 12.49 54.45
C ASN A 307 -27.02 12.42 55.49
N VAL A 308 -26.76 13.56 56.13
CA VAL A 308 -25.74 13.68 57.19
C VAL A 308 -26.22 12.99 58.47
N CYS A 309 -25.41 12.07 59.01
CA CYS A 309 -25.69 11.44 60.28
C CYS A 309 -25.60 12.45 61.44
N PRO A 310 -26.57 12.43 62.38
CA PRO A 310 -26.53 13.25 63.59
C PRO A 310 -25.22 13.10 64.38
N ASP A 311 -24.81 14.17 65.08
CA ASP A 311 -23.56 14.20 65.85
C ASP A 311 -23.35 12.93 66.68
N GLY A 312 -22.24 12.23 66.41
CA GLY A 312 -21.84 11.01 67.10
C GLY A 312 -22.47 9.72 66.58
N GLN A 313 -23.19 9.73 65.45
CA GLN A 313 -23.66 8.54 64.76
C GLN A 313 -22.72 8.13 63.61
N LEU A 314 -22.69 6.84 63.34
CA LEU A 314 -21.88 6.16 62.32
C LEU A 314 -22.78 5.81 61.14
N CYS A 315 -22.26 5.92 59.91
CA CYS A 315 -22.94 5.35 58.76
C CYS A 315 -22.51 3.89 58.57
N VAL A 316 -23.46 2.96 58.65
CA VAL A 316 -23.18 1.54 58.46
C VAL A 316 -24.28 0.91 57.64
N GLY A 317 -23.91 0.34 56.50
CA GLY A 317 -24.88 -0.26 55.58
C GLY A 317 -25.94 0.73 55.12
N GLY A 318 -25.61 2.04 55.10
CA GLY A 318 -26.51 3.12 54.69
C GLY A 318 -27.49 3.58 55.76
N VAL A 319 -27.27 3.22 57.03
CA VAL A 319 -28.12 3.66 58.15
C VAL A 319 -27.26 4.36 59.21
N CYS A 320 -27.69 5.56 59.62
CA CYS A 320 -27.09 6.26 60.75
C CYS A 320 -27.46 5.55 62.05
N GLN A 321 -26.46 5.10 62.80
CA GLN A 321 -26.66 4.39 64.05
C GLN A 321 -25.63 4.78 65.11
N THR A 322 -25.98 4.57 66.38
CA THR A 322 -25.14 4.96 67.53
C THR A 322 -24.18 3.87 67.99
N VAL A 323 -24.34 2.64 67.48
CA VAL A 323 -23.54 1.47 67.86
C VAL A 323 -23.33 0.62 66.62
N CYS A 324 -22.18 -0.02 66.52
CA CYS A 324 -21.91 -0.97 65.45
C CYS A 324 -22.82 -2.21 65.52
N PRO A 325 -23.04 -2.88 64.37
CA PRO A 325 -23.70 -4.19 64.34
C PRO A 325 -22.97 -5.21 65.23
N PRO A 326 -23.64 -6.31 65.63
CA PRO A 326 -22.96 -7.43 66.27
C PRO A 326 -21.73 -7.87 65.45
N ASP A 327 -20.66 -8.23 66.15
CA ASP A 327 -19.37 -8.66 65.59
C ASP A 327 -18.54 -7.57 64.87
N GLN A 328 -18.97 -6.30 64.88
CA GLN A 328 -18.16 -5.14 64.48
C GLN A 328 -17.82 -4.24 65.67
N THR A 329 -16.69 -3.55 65.60
CA THR A 329 -16.23 -2.61 66.64
C THR A 329 -16.12 -1.20 66.07
N GLU A 330 -16.51 -0.20 66.87
CA GLU A 330 -16.34 1.20 66.50
C GLU A 330 -14.87 1.61 66.60
N CYS A 331 -14.27 1.97 65.47
CA CYS A 331 -12.92 2.50 65.40
C CYS A 331 -12.95 3.88 64.74
N SER A 332 -12.80 4.92 65.57
CA SER A 332 -12.71 6.34 65.14
C SER A 332 -13.86 6.84 64.26
N GLY A 333 -15.10 6.46 64.58
CA GLY A 333 -16.27 6.92 63.83
C GLY A 333 -16.69 6.03 62.67
N VAL A 334 -16.09 4.84 62.51
CA VAL A 334 -16.48 3.83 61.53
C VAL A 334 -16.61 2.47 62.21
N CYS A 335 -17.55 1.63 61.74
CA CYS A 335 -17.66 0.25 62.19
C CYS A 335 -16.79 -0.65 61.33
N VAL A 336 -15.90 -1.40 61.99
CA VAL A 336 -14.95 -2.29 61.33
C VAL A 336 -15.04 -3.68 61.93
N ASP A 337 -14.86 -4.70 61.09
CA ASP A 337 -14.74 -6.09 61.55
C ASP A 337 -13.29 -6.36 61.95
N LEU A 338 -13.02 -6.41 63.26
CA LEU A 338 -11.67 -6.66 63.77
C LEU A 338 -11.14 -8.05 63.42
N THR A 339 -11.97 -8.97 62.91
CA THR A 339 -11.55 -10.32 62.55
C THR A 339 -11.00 -10.43 61.14
N THR A 340 -11.31 -9.46 60.27
CA THR A 340 -10.98 -9.47 58.84
C THR A 340 -10.35 -8.16 58.34
N ASP A 341 -10.51 -7.03 59.04
CA ASP A 341 -9.93 -5.75 58.64
C ASP A 341 -8.41 -5.69 58.95
N PRO A 342 -7.53 -5.61 57.93
CA PRO A 342 -6.08 -5.53 58.11
C PRO A 342 -5.61 -4.27 58.83
N ASN A 343 -6.38 -3.19 58.82
CA ASN A 343 -6.03 -1.93 59.47
C ASN A 343 -6.48 -1.87 60.94
N ASN A 344 -7.34 -2.80 61.36
CA ASN A 344 -7.93 -2.85 62.69
C ASN A 344 -7.91 -4.29 63.26
N CYS A 345 -6.89 -5.07 62.94
CA CYS A 345 -6.90 -6.51 63.19
C CYS A 345 -6.79 -6.84 64.69
N GLY A 346 -7.84 -7.42 65.26
CA GLY A 346 -7.93 -7.79 66.68
C GLY A 346 -8.15 -6.60 67.64
N ALA A 347 -7.83 -5.36 67.23
CA ALA A 347 -8.09 -4.13 67.97
C ALA A 347 -8.07 -2.91 67.03
N CYS A 348 -8.82 -1.86 67.37
CA CYS A 348 -8.82 -0.61 66.60
C CYS A 348 -7.41 -0.02 66.43
N GLY A 349 -7.08 0.35 65.20
CA GLY A 349 -5.78 0.91 64.82
C GLY A 349 -4.62 -0.09 64.86
N ASN A 350 -4.87 -1.37 65.12
CA ASN A 350 -3.86 -2.42 65.01
C ASN A 350 -3.69 -2.82 63.54
N VAL A 351 -2.94 -2.01 62.81
CA VAL A 351 -2.59 -2.27 61.41
C VAL A 351 -1.63 -3.46 61.34
N CYS A 352 -1.96 -4.43 60.50
CA CYS A 352 -1.12 -5.58 60.29
C CYS A 352 0.21 -5.18 59.63
N PRO A 353 1.35 -5.63 60.18
CA PRO A 353 2.66 -5.30 59.65
C PRO A 353 2.83 -5.90 58.26
N ASP A 354 3.54 -5.17 57.39
CA ASP A 354 3.86 -5.60 56.02
C ASP A 354 2.63 -5.99 55.18
N GLY A 355 1.45 -5.43 55.47
CA GLY A 355 0.22 -5.68 54.73
C GLY A 355 -0.42 -7.06 54.98
N GLN A 356 0.02 -7.78 56.03
CA GLN A 356 -0.53 -9.11 56.33
C GLN A 356 -2.07 -9.10 56.45
N PRO A 357 -2.74 -10.18 55.99
CA PRO A 357 -4.17 -10.32 56.13
C PRO A 357 -4.57 -10.46 57.61
N CYS A 358 -5.74 -9.93 57.95
CA CYS A 358 -6.35 -10.22 59.23
C CYS A 358 -7.23 -11.46 59.10
N VAL A 359 -6.85 -12.55 59.78
CA VAL A 359 -7.63 -13.79 59.74
C VAL A 359 -7.94 -14.22 61.17
N GLY A 360 -9.20 -14.11 61.55
CA GLY A 360 -9.68 -14.43 62.90
C GLY A 360 -9.19 -13.45 63.97
N GLY A 361 -8.91 -12.21 63.59
CA GLY A 361 -8.45 -11.15 64.50
C GLY A 361 -6.96 -11.21 64.85
N VAL A 362 -6.18 -11.95 64.05
CA VAL A 362 -4.73 -12.05 64.21
C VAL A 362 -4.08 -11.79 62.85
N CYS A 363 -3.11 -10.87 62.84
CA CYS A 363 -2.24 -10.67 61.68
C CYS A 363 -1.38 -11.91 61.50
N GLN A 364 -1.52 -12.56 60.35
CA GLN A 364 -0.76 -13.77 60.05
C GLN A 364 -0.36 -13.77 58.58
N VAL A 365 0.75 -14.45 58.28
CA VAL A 365 1.12 -14.72 56.88
C VAL A 365 0.13 -15.69 56.25
N CYS A 366 -0.09 -15.56 54.94
CA CYS A 366 -0.98 -16.47 54.23
C CYS A 366 -0.54 -17.94 54.35
N PRO A 367 -1.50 -18.88 54.33
CA PRO A 367 -1.21 -20.30 54.27
C PRO A 367 -0.28 -20.65 53.08
N PRO A 368 0.53 -21.72 53.19
CA PRO A 368 1.35 -22.16 52.07
C PRO A 368 0.52 -22.38 50.80
N GLY A 369 0.97 -21.80 49.68
CA GLY A 369 0.26 -21.88 48.39
C GLY A 369 -0.70 -20.72 48.12
N GLN A 370 -0.85 -19.76 49.05
CA GLN A 370 -1.63 -18.54 48.85
C GLN A 370 -0.74 -17.30 48.97
N THR A 371 -1.09 -16.26 48.23
CA THR A 371 -0.44 -14.95 48.22
C THR A 371 -1.37 -13.94 48.87
N GLU A 372 -0.82 -12.99 49.63
CA GLU A 372 -1.59 -11.87 50.18
C GLU A 372 -1.92 -10.87 49.07
N CYS A 373 -3.21 -10.64 48.84
CA CYS A 373 -3.75 -9.71 47.87
C CYS A 373 -4.74 -8.75 48.54
N ASN A 374 -4.28 -7.54 48.86
CA ASN A 374 -5.08 -6.47 49.48
C ASN A 374 -5.76 -6.91 50.80
N GLY A 375 -5.04 -7.63 51.66
CA GLY A 375 -5.50 -8.10 52.96
C GLY A 375 -6.27 -9.42 52.93
N VAL A 376 -6.38 -10.07 51.77
CA VAL A 376 -7.03 -11.38 51.60
C VAL A 376 -6.00 -12.39 51.08
N CYS A 377 -6.06 -13.63 51.58
CA CYS A 377 -5.24 -14.70 51.02
C CYS A 377 -5.91 -15.30 49.78
N THR A 378 -5.19 -15.24 48.66
CA THR A 378 -5.68 -15.67 47.36
C THR A 378 -4.78 -16.74 46.78
N ASP A 379 -5.39 -17.76 46.15
CA ASP A 379 -4.66 -18.75 45.37
C ASP A 379 -4.39 -18.20 43.97
N THR A 380 -3.22 -17.61 43.79
CA THR A 380 -2.80 -17.01 42.52
C THR A 380 -2.53 -18.03 41.41
N THR A 381 -2.63 -19.34 41.71
CA THR A 381 -2.43 -20.38 40.71
C THR A 381 -3.69 -20.71 39.92
N THR A 382 -4.87 -20.38 40.48
CA THR A 382 -6.17 -20.74 39.91
C THR A 382 -7.20 -19.60 39.91
N ASP A 383 -6.99 -18.51 40.64
CA ASP A 383 -7.90 -17.36 40.66
C ASP A 383 -7.75 -16.49 39.38
N PRO A 384 -8.78 -16.41 38.52
CA PRO A 384 -8.74 -15.59 37.31
C PRO A 384 -8.63 -14.08 37.56
N LEU A 385 -8.90 -13.59 38.78
CA LEU A 385 -8.76 -12.18 39.12
C LEU A 385 -7.39 -11.83 39.72
N ASN A 386 -6.57 -12.84 40.04
CA ASN A 386 -5.29 -12.69 40.73
C ASN A 386 -4.24 -13.68 40.18
N CYS A 387 -4.20 -13.88 38.87
CA CYS A 387 -3.42 -14.93 38.25
C CYS A 387 -1.91 -14.61 38.25
N GLY A 388 -1.13 -15.41 38.97
CA GLY A 388 0.32 -15.27 39.16
C GLY A 388 0.77 -14.10 40.02
N ALA A 389 -0.03 -13.05 40.15
CA ALA A 389 0.14 -11.97 41.11
C ALA A 389 -1.20 -11.31 41.45
N CYS A 390 -1.23 -10.57 42.55
CA CYS A 390 -2.42 -9.87 43.00
C CYS A 390 -2.87 -8.79 42.02
N GLY A 391 -4.18 -8.75 41.74
CA GLY A 391 -4.78 -7.81 40.79
C GLY A 391 -4.51 -8.14 39.32
N THR A 392 -3.82 -9.25 39.02
CA THR A 392 -3.63 -9.71 37.64
C THR A 392 -4.88 -10.46 37.18
N GLN A 393 -5.85 -9.72 36.68
CA GLN A 393 -7.04 -10.30 36.07
C GLN A 393 -6.69 -10.88 34.69
N CYS A 394 -7.13 -12.11 34.43
CA CYS A 394 -7.06 -12.69 33.10
C CYS A 394 -8.03 -11.98 32.15
N PRO A 395 -7.61 -11.71 30.91
CA PRO A 395 -8.50 -11.18 29.87
C PRO A 395 -9.75 -12.04 29.69
N ASP A 396 -10.82 -11.45 29.19
CA ASP A 396 -12.11 -12.13 29.00
C ASP A 396 -11.94 -13.41 28.17
N GLY A 397 -12.50 -14.51 28.67
CA GLY A 397 -12.43 -15.83 28.03
C GLY A 397 -11.19 -16.65 28.37
N GLN A 398 -10.17 -16.08 29.02
CA GLN A 398 -9.02 -16.82 29.53
C GLN A 398 -9.28 -17.41 30.92
N THR A 399 -8.52 -18.45 31.24
CA THR A 399 -8.51 -19.12 32.55
C THR A 399 -7.14 -18.98 33.21
N CYS A 400 -7.12 -19.05 34.54
CA CYS A 400 -5.86 -19.08 35.29
C CYS A 400 -5.48 -20.52 35.60
N THR A 401 -4.36 -20.98 35.05
CA THR A 401 -3.79 -22.30 35.32
C THR A 401 -2.29 -22.16 35.60
N ASP A 402 -1.84 -22.75 36.71
CA ASP A 402 -0.44 -22.70 37.14
C ASP A 402 0.16 -21.29 37.15
N SER A 403 -0.62 -20.29 37.60
CA SER A 403 -0.23 -18.88 37.67
C SER A 403 -0.09 -18.15 36.33
N ILE A 404 -0.62 -18.71 35.24
CA ILE A 404 -0.56 -18.14 33.91
C ILE A 404 -1.99 -18.00 33.37
N CYS A 405 -2.31 -16.82 32.84
CA CYS A 405 -3.54 -16.63 32.07
C CYS A 405 -3.36 -17.28 30.70
N GLY A 406 -4.28 -18.16 30.34
CA GLY A 406 -4.25 -18.86 29.07
C GLY A 406 -5.63 -19.30 28.64
N CYS A 407 -5.73 -19.65 27.37
CA CYS A 407 -6.97 -20.17 26.83
C CYS A 407 -7.31 -21.55 27.41
N PRO A 408 -8.61 -21.88 27.51
CA PRO A 408 -9.05 -23.26 27.74
C PRO A 408 -8.38 -24.23 26.75
N ASP A 409 -8.23 -25.49 27.14
CA ASP A 409 -7.49 -26.52 26.37
C ASP A 409 -7.95 -26.68 24.90
N ASP A 410 -9.21 -26.33 24.59
CA ASP A 410 -9.82 -26.46 23.27
C ASP A 410 -9.75 -25.17 22.42
N LEU A 411 -9.13 -24.10 22.92
CA LEU A 411 -9.03 -22.80 22.23
C LEU A 411 -7.56 -22.39 22.06
N THR A 412 -7.26 -21.72 20.95
CA THR A 412 -5.93 -21.19 20.66
C THR A 412 -5.86 -19.72 21.06
N ASP A 413 -4.75 -19.33 21.71
CA ASP A 413 -4.47 -17.93 22.02
C ASP A 413 -3.98 -17.18 20.78
N CYS A 414 -4.80 -16.25 20.29
CA CYS A 414 -4.52 -15.37 19.17
C CYS A 414 -4.37 -13.93 19.67
N ASP A 415 -3.14 -13.57 20.07
CA ASP A 415 -2.77 -12.26 20.61
C ASP A 415 -3.61 -11.82 21.82
N GLY A 416 -3.90 -12.75 22.73
CA GLY A 416 -4.66 -12.53 23.95
C GLY A 416 -6.15 -12.84 23.84
N ILE A 417 -6.63 -13.23 22.65
CA ILE A 417 -8.03 -13.61 22.39
C ILE A 417 -8.09 -15.13 22.19
N CYS A 418 -8.97 -15.80 22.92
CA CYS A 418 -9.17 -17.24 22.75
C CYS A 418 -10.12 -17.51 21.58
N ILE A 419 -9.59 -18.17 20.55
CA ILE A 419 -10.31 -18.46 19.31
C ILE A 419 -10.37 -19.97 19.07
N ASP A 420 -11.54 -20.46 18.65
CA ASP A 420 -11.70 -21.83 18.18
C ASP A 420 -11.22 -21.95 16.74
N THR A 421 -9.93 -22.28 16.58
CA THR A 421 -9.30 -22.43 15.27
C THR A 421 -9.80 -23.64 14.48
N THR A 422 -10.70 -24.45 15.04
CA THR A 422 -11.27 -25.61 14.32
C THR A 422 -12.46 -25.24 13.46
N THR A 423 -13.12 -24.12 13.77
CA THR A 423 -14.37 -23.68 13.12
C THR A 423 -14.36 -22.20 12.71
N ASP A 424 -13.43 -21.39 13.22
CA ASP A 424 -13.34 -19.96 12.90
C ASP A 424 -12.72 -19.73 11.49
N PRO A 425 -13.46 -19.13 10.53
CA PRO A 425 -12.99 -18.93 9.16
C PRO A 425 -11.91 -17.85 9.03
N LEU A 426 -11.69 -17.00 10.03
CA LEU A 426 -10.62 -15.99 10.05
C LEU A 426 -9.33 -16.52 10.70
N ASN A 427 -9.40 -17.67 11.38
CA ASN A 427 -8.32 -18.23 12.19
C ASN A 427 -8.21 -19.76 12.02
N CYS A 428 -8.44 -20.27 10.81
CA CYS A 428 -8.60 -21.69 10.60
C CYS A 428 -7.28 -22.46 10.74
N GLY A 429 -7.17 -23.32 11.74
CA GLY A 429 -5.97 -24.09 12.09
C GLY A 429 -4.80 -23.30 12.68
N ALA A 430 -4.78 -21.97 12.52
CA ALA A 430 -3.84 -21.07 13.16
C ALA A 430 -4.39 -19.63 13.20
N CYS A 431 -3.91 -18.83 14.14
CA CYS A 431 -4.28 -17.41 14.26
C CYS A 431 -3.98 -16.64 12.97
N GLY A 432 -4.96 -15.85 12.50
CA GLY A 432 -4.87 -15.05 11.28
C GLY A 432 -4.83 -15.87 9.98
N ASN A 433 -5.02 -17.19 10.03
CA ASN A 433 -5.17 -18.00 8.83
C ASN A 433 -6.61 -17.93 8.33
N GLN A 434 -6.93 -16.81 7.66
CA GLN A 434 -8.21 -16.59 7.04
C GLN A 434 -8.40 -17.52 5.83
N CYS A 435 -9.55 -18.19 5.79
CA CYS A 435 -9.95 -18.96 4.61
C CYS A 435 -10.23 -18.02 3.43
N PRO A 436 -9.82 -18.40 2.20
CA PRO A 436 -10.21 -17.72 0.97
C PRO A 436 -11.72 -17.53 0.87
N ASP A 437 -12.15 -16.54 0.09
CA ASP A 437 -13.56 -16.28 -0.16
C ASP A 437 -14.27 -17.57 -0.65
N ASP A 438 -15.47 -17.82 -0.12
CA ASP A 438 -16.31 -19.01 -0.36
C ASP A 438 -15.83 -20.35 0.24
N GLU A 439 -14.70 -20.38 0.96
CA GLU A 439 -14.29 -21.53 1.77
C GLU A 439 -14.84 -21.48 3.22
N THR A 440 -14.92 -22.64 3.85
CA THR A 440 -15.32 -22.80 5.25
C THR A 440 -14.20 -23.44 6.06
N CYS A 441 -14.13 -23.12 7.35
CA CYS A 441 -13.22 -23.78 8.27
C CYS A 441 -13.88 -25.00 8.90
N THR A 442 -13.37 -26.18 8.58
CA THR A 442 -13.81 -27.44 9.20
C THR A 442 -12.61 -28.25 9.62
N ASP A 443 -12.60 -28.72 10.88
CA ASP A 443 -11.51 -29.52 11.45
C ASP A 443 -10.13 -28.87 11.21
N SER A 444 -10.04 -27.55 11.46
CA SER A 444 -8.80 -26.76 11.30
C SER A 444 -8.26 -26.64 9.88
N THR A 445 -9.06 -26.96 8.86
CA THR A 445 -8.66 -26.87 7.46
C THR A 445 -9.66 -26.02 6.69
N CYS A 446 -9.16 -25.06 5.92
CA CYS A 446 -9.98 -24.34 4.96
C CYS A 446 -10.29 -25.26 3.78
N GLY A 447 -11.57 -25.30 3.41
CA GLY A 447 -12.01 -26.08 2.27
C GLY A 447 -13.42 -25.71 1.87
N CYS A 448 -13.79 -26.15 0.69
CA CYS A 448 -15.12 -25.89 0.18
C CYS A 448 -16.20 -26.57 1.03
N PRO A 449 -17.37 -25.91 1.18
CA PRO A 449 -18.56 -26.55 1.71
C PRO A 449 -18.86 -27.88 1.03
N ASP A 450 -19.56 -28.78 1.74
CA ASP A 450 -19.95 -30.09 1.22
C ASP A 450 -20.52 -29.99 -0.20
N ASP A 451 -20.07 -30.92 -1.06
CA ASP A 451 -20.43 -31.08 -2.49
C ASP A 451 -19.87 -30.04 -3.48
N LEU A 452 -19.08 -29.05 -3.03
CA LEU A 452 -18.33 -28.15 -3.90
C LEU A 452 -16.88 -28.61 -4.10
N ILE A 453 -16.32 -28.33 -5.27
CA ILE A 453 -14.93 -28.67 -5.61
C ILE A 453 -14.13 -27.37 -5.72
N ASP A 454 -12.97 -27.34 -5.05
CA ASP A 454 -11.99 -26.26 -5.19
C ASP A 454 -11.41 -26.26 -6.62
N CYS A 455 -11.73 -25.20 -7.37
CA CYS A 455 -11.20 -24.94 -8.70
C CYS A 455 -10.32 -23.68 -8.68
N ASP A 456 -9.05 -23.87 -8.32
CA ASP A 456 -8.02 -22.82 -8.21
C ASP A 456 -8.37 -21.71 -7.20
N GLY A 457 -8.88 -22.09 -6.02
CA GLY A 457 -9.27 -21.20 -4.93
C GLY A 457 -10.71 -20.69 -5.00
N VAL A 458 -11.53 -21.28 -5.87
CA VAL A 458 -12.96 -20.94 -6.01
C VAL A 458 -13.81 -22.20 -5.85
N CYS A 459 -14.68 -22.19 -4.84
CA CYS A 459 -15.58 -23.30 -4.58
C CYS A 459 -16.68 -23.37 -5.63
N THR A 460 -16.62 -24.43 -6.44
CA THR A 460 -17.42 -24.54 -7.66
C THR A 460 -18.30 -25.79 -7.65
N ASP A 461 -19.58 -25.62 -7.99
CA ASP A 461 -20.50 -26.73 -8.23
C ASP A 461 -20.25 -27.31 -9.63
N THR A 462 -19.35 -28.29 -9.70
CA THR A 462 -19.04 -28.98 -10.96
C THR A 462 -20.21 -29.78 -11.52
N THR A 463 -21.32 -29.93 -10.81
CA THR A 463 -22.49 -30.65 -11.32
C THR A 463 -23.41 -29.79 -12.17
N THR A 464 -23.33 -28.47 -12.02
CA THR A 464 -24.20 -27.49 -12.69
C THR A 464 -23.47 -26.36 -13.40
N ASP A 465 -22.20 -26.10 -13.06
CA ASP A 465 -21.39 -25.04 -13.69
C ASP A 465 -20.95 -25.41 -15.12
N PRO A 466 -21.38 -24.67 -16.16
CA PRO A 466 -20.95 -24.88 -17.53
C PRO A 466 -19.45 -24.64 -17.79
N LEU A 467 -18.73 -23.93 -16.92
CA LEU A 467 -17.28 -23.69 -17.07
C LEU A 467 -16.43 -24.78 -16.41
N ASN A 468 -17.01 -25.53 -15.47
CA ASN A 468 -16.30 -26.49 -14.62
C ASN A 468 -17.05 -27.84 -14.55
N CYS A 469 -17.64 -28.28 -15.65
CA CYS A 469 -18.62 -29.36 -15.63
C CYS A 469 -17.97 -30.74 -15.41
N GLY A 470 -18.19 -31.35 -14.25
CA GLY A 470 -17.64 -32.64 -13.83
C GLY A 470 -16.17 -32.61 -13.37
N ALA A 471 -15.43 -31.55 -13.70
CA ALA A 471 -14.08 -31.26 -13.22
C ALA A 471 -13.73 -29.78 -13.49
N CYS A 472 -12.80 -29.24 -12.69
CA CYS A 472 -12.31 -27.87 -12.87
C CYS A 472 -11.77 -27.63 -14.28
N GLY A 473 -12.15 -26.50 -14.88
CA GLY A 473 -11.78 -26.09 -16.23
C GLY A 473 -12.43 -26.91 -17.36
N ASN A 474 -13.33 -27.84 -17.06
CA ASN A 474 -14.06 -28.58 -18.09
C ASN A 474 -15.24 -27.77 -18.63
N GLN A 475 -14.92 -26.80 -19.49
CA GLN A 475 -15.90 -25.91 -20.10
C GLN A 475 -16.75 -26.62 -21.16
N CYS A 476 -18.07 -26.48 -21.04
CA CYS A 476 -19.03 -26.90 -22.06
C CYS A 476 -18.95 -25.99 -23.29
N THR A 477 -19.06 -26.59 -24.47
CA THR A 477 -18.99 -25.89 -25.76
C THR A 477 -20.32 -25.20 -26.14
N ASP A 478 -20.29 -24.33 -27.15
CA ASP A 478 -21.41 -23.43 -27.50
C ASP A 478 -22.78 -24.13 -27.56
N GLY A 479 -23.68 -23.72 -26.66
CA GLY A 479 -25.05 -24.19 -26.55
C GLY A 479 -25.26 -25.44 -25.68
N GLN A 480 -24.19 -26.05 -25.16
CA GLN A 480 -24.28 -27.11 -24.15
C GLN A 480 -24.54 -26.53 -22.75
N ILE A 481 -25.19 -27.33 -21.91
CA ILE A 481 -25.39 -27.07 -20.49
C ILE A 481 -24.64 -28.12 -19.66
N CYS A 482 -24.27 -27.76 -18.43
CA CYS A 482 -23.80 -28.75 -17.47
C CYS A 482 -24.99 -29.35 -16.72
N ALA A 483 -25.13 -30.67 -16.80
CA ALA A 483 -26.13 -31.40 -16.03
C ALA A 483 -25.51 -32.66 -15.43
N ALA A 484 -25.56 -32.74 -14.09
CA ALA A 484 -25.00 -33.84 -13.32
C ALA A 484 -23.51 -34.11 -13.64
N GLY A 485 -22.73 -33.04 -13.85
CA GLY A 485 -21.30 -33.12 -14.14
C GLY A 485 -20.97 -33.58 -15.57
N THR A 486 -21.93 -33.50 -16.50
CA THR A 486 -21.70 -33.81 -17.91
C THR A 486 -22.22 -32.69 -18.81
N CYS A 487 -21.39 -32.27 -19.77
CA CYS A 487 -21.81 -31.34 -20.82
C CYS A 487 -22.75 -32.06 -21.78
N GLY A 488 -23.91 -31.46 -22.02
CA GLY A 488 -24.90 -32.01 -22.92
C GLY A 488 -25.82 -30.94 -23.48
N CYS A 489 -26.57 -31.29 -24.52
CA CYS A 489 -27.47 -30.34 -25.15
C CYS A 489 -28.79 -30.21 -24.39
N PRO A 490 -29.31 -28.98 -24.19
CA PRO A 490 -30.61 -28.79 -23.59
C PRO A 490 -31.72 -29.32 -24.51
N ASN A 491 -32.89 -29.64 -23.96
CA ASN A 491 -34.14 -29.87 -24.70
C ASN A 491 -34.07 -30.89 -25.86
N ASN A 492 -33.48 -32.08 -25.65
CA ASN A 492 -33.36 -33.13 -26.68
C ASN A 492 -32.71 -32.71 -28.00
N LEU A 493 -31.99 -31.57 -28.02
CA LEU A 493 -31.16 -31.20 -29.17
C LEU A 493 -30.05 -32.23 -29.34
N THR A 494 -29.62 -32.44 -30.58
CA THR A 494 -28.57 -33.43 -30.88
C THR A 494 -27.20 -32.74 -30.86
N ASP A 495 -26.23 -33.35 -30.19
CA ASP A 495 -24.84 -32.91 -30.24
C ASP A 495 -24.23 -33.28 -31.60
N CYS A 496 -23.95 -32.27 -32.41
CA CYS A 496 -23.32 -32.41 -33.71
C CYS A 496 -21.86 -31.94 -33.71
N GLY A 497 -21.06 -32.49 -32.81
CA GLY A 497 -19.62 -32.22 -32.72
C GLY A 497 -19.29 -31.01 -31.86
N GLY A 498 -19.97 -30.85 -30.73
CA GLY A 498 -19.86 -29.72 -29.81
C GLY A 498 -20.87 -28.60 -30.07
N VAL A 499 -21.78 -28.77 -31.03
CA VAL A 499 -22.80 -27.78 -31.37
C VAL A 499 -24.18 -28.39 -31.22
N CYS A 500 -24.96 -27.83 -30.29
CA CYS A 500 -26.33 -28.28 -30.04
C CYS A 500 -27.26 -27.87 -31.16
N THR A 501 -27.72 -28.85 -31.92
CA THR A 501 -28.45 -28.64 -33.16
C THR A 501 -29.84 -29.25 -33.11
N ASP A 502 -30.84 -28.49 -33.58
CA ASP A 502 -32.18 -29.01 -33.79
C ASP A 502 -32.24 -29.75 -35.13
N THR A 503 -31.98 -31.04 -35.08
CA THR A 503 -32.00 -31.92 -36.27
C THR A 503 -33.40 -32.04 -36.88
N THR A 504 -34.45 -31.51 -36.26
CA THR A 504 -35.79 -31.53 -36.83
C THR A 504 -36.07 -30.37 -37.78
N MET A 505 -35.29 -29.29 -37.69
CA MET A 505 -35.51 -28.04 -38.45
C MET A 505 -34.26 -27.51 -39.15
N ASP A 506 -33.05 -27.91 -38.75
CA ASP A 506 -31.82 -27.42 -39.35
C ASP A 506 -31.57 -28.07 -40.73
N PRO A 507 -31.57 -27.29 -41.84
CA PRO A 507 -31.28 -27.80 -43.18
C PRO A 507 -29.86 -28.35 -43.37
N LEU A 508 -28.91 -28.05 -42.48
CA LEU A 508 -27.54 -28.59 -42.56
C LEU A 508 -27.36 -29.89 -41.77
N ASN A 509 -28.30 -30.22 -40.87
CA ASN A 509 -28.23 -31.33 -39.93
C ASN A 509 -29.57 -32.08 -39.84
N CYS A 510 -30.29 -32.21 -40.95
CA CYS A 510 -31.67 -32.65 -40.95
C CYS A 510 -31.81 -34.16 -40.67
N GLY A 511 -32.38 -34.54 -39.54
CA GLY A 511 -32.57 -35.92 -39.08
C GLY A 511 -31.32 -36.59 -38.49
N ALA A 512 -30.12 -36.13 -38.85
CA ALA A 512 -28.85 -36.52 -38.28
C ALA A 512 -27.78 -35.45 -38.54
N CYS A 513 -26.73 -35.43 -37.71
CA CYS A 513 -25.61 -34.50 -37.88
C CYS A 513 -24.94 -34.63 -39.25
N GLY A 514 -24.71 -33.49 -39.90
CA GLY A 514 -24.11 -33.40 -41.23
C GLY A 514 -25.02 -33.84 -42.40
N ASN A 515 -26.29 -34.18 -42.13
CA ASN A 515 -27.23 -34.52 -43.20
C ASN A 515 -27.82 -33.24 -43.81
N GLN A 516 -27.11 -32.69 -44.79
CA GLN A 516 -27.48 -31.44 -45.46
C GLN A 516 -28.57 -31.64 -46.51
N CYS A 517 -29.66 -30.88 -46.41
CA CYS A 517 -30.68 -30.76 -47.45
C CYS A 517 -30.12 -30.07 -48.70
N THR A 518 -30.51 -30.55 -49.86
CA THR A 518 -29.99 -30.05 -51.14
C THR A 518 -30.67 -28.72 -51.53
N PHE A 519 -29.88 -27.80 -52.09
CA PHE A 519 -30.20 -26.45 -52.61
C PHE A 519 -31.49 -25.76 -52.12
N SER A 520 -32.67 -26.25 -52.51
CA SER A 520 -33.99 -25.64 -52.27
C SER A 520 -34.91 -26.43 -51.34
N GLN A 521 -34.45 -27.56 -50.81
CA GLN A 521 -35.16 -28.34 -49.80
C GLN A 521 -35.08 -27.66 -48.43
N ILE A 522 -36.14 -27.82 -47.64
CA ILE A 522 -36.21 -27.41 -46.24
C ILE A 522 -36.19 -28.64 -45.34
N CYS A 523 -35.77 -28.46 -44.09
CA CYS A 523 -35.87 -29.50 -43.07
C CYS A 523 -37.16 -29.33 -42.28
N THR A 524 -38.01 -30.35 -42.28
CA THR A 524 -39.23 -30.37 -41.48
C THR A 524 -39.40 -31.73 -40.84
N GLY A 525 -39.42 -31.78 -39.50
CA GLY A 525 -39.57 -33.03 -38.75
C GLY A 525 -38.40 -34.01 -38.94
N GLY A 526 -37.21 -33.50 -39.29
CA GLY A 526 -36.01 -34.31 -39.50
C GLY A 526 -35.90 -34.97 -40.88
N THR A 527 -36.72 -34.56 -41.85
CA THR A 527 -36.60 -35.00 -43.24
C THR A 527 -36.47 -33.83 -44.19
N CYS A 528 -35.50 -33.92 -45.10
CA CYS A 528 -35.37 -32.97 -46.21
C CYS A 528 -36.51 -33.17 -47.20
N GLY A 529 -37.17 -32.08 -47.55
CA GLY A 529 -38.27 -32.10 -48.50
C GLY A 529 -38.53 -30.71 -49.08
N CYS A 530 -39.37 -30.65 -50.09
CA CYS A 530 -39.77 -29.36 -50.65
C CYS A 530 -40.86 -28.70 -49.80
N PRO A 531 -40.87 -27.35 -49.71
CA PRO A 531 -41.99 -26.61 -49.17
C PRO A 531 -43.32 -27.01 -49.84
N ASP A 532 -44.42 -26.81 -49.13
CA ASP A 532 -45.76 -27.14 -49.63
C ASP A 532 -46.03 -26.58 -51.04
N ASN A 533 -46.59 -27.41 -51.91
CA ASN A 533 -46.92 -27.13 -53.32
C ASN A 533 -45.73 -27.08 -54.30
N LEU A 534 -44.52 -27.46 -53.88
CA LEU A 534 -43.39 -27.69 -54.78
C LEU A 534 -43.12 -29.18 -54.93
N THR A 535 -42.72 -29.61 -56.13
CA THR A 535 -42.34 -30.99 -56.41
C THR A 535 -40.82 -31.11 -56.36
N ASP A 536 -40.31 -32.16 -55.72
CA ASP A 536 -38.88 -32.46 -55.70
C ASP A 536 -38.44 -33.06 -57.04
N CYS A 537 -37.64 -32.29 -57.78
CA CYS A 537 -37.04 -32.69 -59.05
C CYS A 537 -35.53 -32.92 -58.85
N ASP A 538 -35.18 -34.08 -58.27
CA ASP A 538 -33.81 -34.49 -57.96
C ASP A 538 -33.04 -33.45 -57.11
N GLY A 539 -33.66 -32.95 -56.04
CA GLY A 539 -33.12 -31.96 -55.10
C GLY A 539 -33.48 -30.51 -55.41
N LEU A 540 -34.10 -30.25 -56.58
CA LEU A 540 -34.60 -28.94 -56.96
C LEU A 540 -36.12 -28.85 -56.79
N CYS A 541 -36.55 -28.04 -55.82
CA CYS A 541 -37.94 -27.78 -55.51
C CYS A 541 -38.52 -26.85 -56.55
N THR A 542 -39.38 -27.41 -57.38
CA THR A 542 -39.90 -26.75 -58.56
C THR A 542 -41.41 -26.67 -58.54
N ASP A 543 -41.95 -25.52 -58.91
CA ASP A 543 -43.39 -25.37 -59.12
C ASP A 543 -43.75 -25.94 -60.50
N THR A 544 -44.11 -27.23 -60.50
CA THR A 544 -44.52 -27.93 -61.73
C THR A 544 -45.81 -27.36 -62.33
N THR A 545 -46.51 -26.46 -61.64
CA THR A 545 -47.73 -25.83 -62.19
C THR A 545 -47.43 -24.61 -63.06
N THR A 546 -46.26 -23.99 -62.90
CA THR A 546 -45.90 -22.74 -63.58
C THR A 546 -44.53 -22.75 -64.25
N ASP A 547 -43.63 -23.68 -63.92
CA ASP A 547 -42.30 -23.76 -64.52
C ASP A 547 -42.35 -24.40 -65.93
N PRO A 548 -42.01 -23.65 -67.00
CA PRO A 548 -41.95 -24.17 -68.36
C PRO A 548 -40.90 -25.27 -68.60
N LEU A 549 -39.93 -25.45 -67.70
CA LEU A 549 -38.91 -26.51 -67.80
C LEU A 549 -39.33 -27.81 -67.10
N ASN A 550 -40.35 -27.75 -66.24
CA ASN A 550 -40.79 -28.86 -65.38
C ASN A 550 -42.33 -28.96 -65.32
N CYS A 551 -43.01 -28.69 -66.43
CA CYS A 551 -44.45 -28.47 -66.44
C CYS A 551 -45.25 -29.77 -66.26
N GLY A 552 -45.97 -29.91 -65.15
CA GLY A 552 -46.77 -31.09 -64.77
C GLY A 552 -45.97 -32.29 -64.25
N ALA A 553 -44.67 -32.37 -64.55
CA ALA A 553 -43.73 -33.34 -64.01
C ALA A 553 -42.28 -32.85 -64.18
N CYS A 554 -41.36 -33.35 -63.36
CA CYS A 554 -39.93 -33.03 -63.45
C CYS A 554 -39.35 -33.33 -64.84
N GLY A 555 -38.60 -32.37 -65.39
CA GLY A 555 -37.98 -32.47 -66.71
C GLY A 555 -38.94 -32.36 -67.91
N ASN A 556 -40.24 -32.11 -67.68
CA ASN A 556 -41.20 -31.94 -68.77
C ASN A 556 -41.17 -30.51 -69.32
N GLN A 557 -40.27 -30.28 -70.26
CA GLN A 557 -40.05 -28.96 -70.86
C GLN A 557 -41.10 -28.63 -71.95
N CYS A 558 -41.74 -27.47 -71.83
CA CYS A 558 -42.62 -26.91 -72.86
C CYS A 558 -41.86 -26.50 -74.13
N SER A 559 -42.56 -26.49 -75.27
CA SER A 559 -41.93 -26.05 -76.53
C SER A 559 -41.51 -24.58 -76.47
N PRO A 560 -40.47 -24.16 -77.22
CA PRO A 560 -39.99 -22.78 -77.19
C PRO A 560 -41.10 -21.77 -77.54
N GLY A 561 -41.48 -20.93 -76.57
CA GLY A 561 -42.52 -19.91 -76.71
C GLY A 561 -43.86 -20.24 -76.03
N ASP A 562 -44.01 -21.45 -75.49
CA ASP A 562 -45.17 -21.86 -74.70
C ASP A 562 -44.99 -21.51 -73.21
N ILE A 563 -46.09 -21.35 -72.49
CA ILE A 563 -46.09 -21.13 -71.03
C ILE A 563 -46.59 -22.38 -70.30
N CYS A 564 -46.13 -22.58 -69.07
CA CYS A 564 -46.74 -23.57 -68.18
C CYS A 564 -47.81 -22.90 -67.32
N SER A 565 -49.02 -23.46 -67.29
CA SER A 565 -50.11 -22.98 -66.44
C SER A 565 -50.94 -24.15 -65.95
N GLY A 566 -51.04 -24.31 -64.62
CA GLY A 566 -51.76 -25.42 -64.00
C GLY A 566 -51.15 -26.79 -64.31
N GLY A 567 -49.86 -26.85 -64.65
CA GLY A 567 -49.14 -28.08 -64.98
C GLY A 567 -49.32 -28.55 -66.42
N VAL A 568 -49.80 -27.68 -67.32
CA VAL A 568 -49.98 -27.97 -68.74
C VAL A 568 -49.28 -26.91 -69.59
N CYS A 569 -48.54 -27.35 -70.61
CA CYS A 569 -47.93 -26.46 -71.60
C CYS A 569 -49.00 -25.88 -72.53
N LEU A 570 -49.15 -24.56 -72.53
CA LEU A 570 -50.12 -23.84 -73.34
C LEU A 570 -49.42 -22.98 -74.38
N VAL A 571 -49.89 -23.06 -75.63
CA VAL A 571 -49.36 -22.28 -76.75
C VAL A 571 -49.78 -20.83 -76.60
N MET A 572 -48.81 -19.90 -76.54
CA MET A 572 -49.12 -18.48 -76.64
C MET A 572 -49.58 -18.14 -78.07
N SER A 573 -50.90 -18.12 -78.27
CA SER A 573 -51.48 -17.62 -79.51
C SER A 573 -51.29 -16.11 -79.57
N ARG A 574 -50.51 -15.62 -80.55
CA ARG A 574 -50.35 -14.18 -80.82
C ARG A 574 -51.74 -13.57 -81.04
N ILE A 575 -52.12 -12.60 -80.21
CA ILE A 575 -53.20 -11.65 -80.53
C ILE A 575 -52.65 -10.63 -81.52
#